data_AF-A0A9D6BPG8-F1
#
_entry.id   AF-A0A9D6BPG8-F1
#
_cell.length_a   1.000
_cell.length_b   1.000
_cell.length_c   1.000
_cell.angle_alpha   90.00
_cell.angle_beta   90.00
_cell.angle_gamma   90.00
#
_symmetry.space_group_name_H-M   'P 1'
#
loop_
_entity.id
_entity.type
_entity.pdbx_description
1 polymer ?
#
loop_
_entity_poly.entity_id
_entity_poly.type
_entity_poly.pdbx_seq_one_letter_code
_entity_poly.pdbx_strand_id
1 'polypeptide(L)'
;MIRSLAAALALSTAIATPLFAQQAIRSKPTALPVADTTPAPKDIPYPGGTIKLEVDATDTVQRIFRVKETIPVAAAGPMTLLMPAWLPGNHAPRGQIEKLTGLTLTADGKPISWKRDPLNVFGFQIDVPQGTKQIVAQFQFLSATA
;
A
#
# COMPACT_ATOMS: atom_id res chain seq x y z
N MET A 1 51.31 -51.70 -61.73
CA MET A 1 50.57 -50.52 -62.22
C MET A 1 49.28 -50.37 -61.42
N ILE A 2 49.30 -49.69 -60.28
CA ILE A 2 48.07 -49.18 -59.64
C ILE A 2 48.45 -47.82 -59.04
N ARG A 3 48.00 -46.75 -59.68
CA ARG A 3 48.18 -45.36 -59.25
C ARG A 3 46.86 -44.86 -58.68
N SER A 4 46.97 -44.08 -57.62
CA SER A 4 46.05 -43.01 -57.22
C SER A 4 44.69 -43.40 -56.63
N LEU A 5 44.59 -43.31 -55.29
CA LEU A 5 43.42 -42.73 -54.65
C LEU A 5 43.89 -41.94 -53.41
N ALA A 6 44.34 -40.71 -53.68
CA ALA A 6 44.36 -39.65 -52.69
C ALA A 6 43.13 -38.79 -52.96
N ALA A 7 42.20 -38.68 -52.01
CA ALA A 7 41.37 -37.49 -51.79
C ALA A 7 40.35 -37.74 -50.68
N ALA A 8 40.17 -36.71 -49.85
CA ALA A 8 38.99 -36.48 -49.02
C ALA A 8 38.80 -37.35 -47.77
N LEU A 9 39.77 -37.30 -46.84
CA LEU A 9 39.49 -37.59 -45.43
C LEU A 9 40.05 -36.49 -44.52
N ALA A 10 39.69 -35.23 -44.77
CA ALA A 10 40.06 -34.12 -43.89
C ALA A 10 39.20 -32.87 -44.16
N LEU A 11 37.86 -32.96 -44.11
CA LEU A 11 37.04 -31.74 -44.22
C LEU A 11 35.65 -31.85 -43.59
N SER A 12 35.53 -32.24 -42.32
CA SER A 12 34.22 -32.20 -41.65
C SER A 12 34.25 -32.29 -40.12
N THR A 13 35.10 -31.51 -39.45
CA THR A 13 34.96 -31.30 -37.98
C THR A 13 35.51 -29.94 -37.52
N ALA A 14 35.13 -28.84 -38.17
CA ALA A 14 35.62 -27.50 -37.78
C ALA A 14 34.52 -26.44 -37.56
N ILE A 15 33.30 -26.85 -37.19
CA ILE A 15 32.29 -25.89 -36.70
C ILE A 15 31.46 -26.55 -35.58
N ALA A 16 32.10 -26.81 -34.45
CA ALA A 16 31.38 -27.15 -33.23
C ALA A 16 32.04 -26.43 -32.06
N THR A 17 31.59 -25.19 -31.81
CA THR A 17 31.48 -24.45 -30.54
C THR A 17 31.55 -22.94 -30.83
N PRO A 18 30.74 -22.09 -30.17
CA PRO A 18 30.24 -22.25 -28.81
C PRO A 18 28.72 -22.29 -28.72
N LEU A 19 28.17 -23.41 -28.21
CA LEU A 19 26.84 -23.42 -27.60
C LEU A 19 26.86 -22.85 -26.16
N PHE A 20 28.01 -22.34 -25.69
CA PHE A 20 28.25 -21.90 -24.32
C PHE A 20 28.20 -20.37 -24.11
N ALA A 21 28.01 -19.58 -25.17
CA ALA A 21 28.00 -18.11 -25.05
C ALA A 21 26.64 -17.52 -24.64
N GLN A 22 25.58 -18.35 -24.55
CA GLN A 22 24.22 -17.90 -24.21
C GLN A 22 23.79 -18.29 -22.80
N GLN A 23 24.69 -18.47 -21.83
CA GLN A 23 24.29 -18.23 -20.45
C GLN A 23 24.23 -16.73 -20.24
N ALA A 24 23.13 -16.13 -20.71
CA ALA A 24 22.72 -14.84 -20.21
C ALA A 24 22.51 -15.04 -18.70
N ILE A 25 23.52 -14.70 -17.90
CA ILE A 25 23.36 -14.48 -16.46
C ILE A 25 22.45 -13.25 -16.34
N ARG A 26 21.17 -13.43 -16.62
CA ARG A 26 20.15 -12.45 -16.32
C ARG A 26 19.90 -12.59 -14.84
N SER A 27 20.23 -11.56 -14.09
CA SER A 27 19.82 -11.44 -12.69
C SER A 27 18.33 -11.75 -12.63
N LYS A 28 17.95 -12.88 -12.02
CA LYS A 28 16.54 -13.17 -11.76
C LYS A 28 16.07 -12.08 -10.78
N PRO A 29 14.90 -11.45 -11.00
CA PRO A 29 14.33 -10.56 -10.01
C PRO A 29 14.18 -11.35 -8.70
N THR A 30 14.90 -10.93 -7.67
CA THR A 30 14.74 -11.47 -6.31
C THR A 30 13.86 -10.49 -5.55
N ALA A 31 12.75 -10.97 -4.99
CA ALA A 31 11.91 -10.15 -4.12
C ALA A 31 12.72 -9.78 -2.88
N LEU A 32 12.94 -8.47 -2.67
CA LEU A 32 13.51 -8.01 -1.41
C LEU A 32 12.47 -8.21 -0.30
N PRO A 33 12.89 -8.65 0.90
CA PRO A 33 11.98 -8.72 2.03
C PRO A 33 11.45 -7.32 2.33
N VAL A 34 10.12 -7.21 2.45
CA VAL A 34 9.50 -5.96 2.86
C VAL A 34 9.58 -5.87 4.39
N ALA A 35 10.24 -4.84 4.90
CA ALA A 35 10.26 -4.55 6.32
C ALA A 35 8.95 -3.84 6.70
N ASP A 36 8.05 -4.54 7.38
CA ASP A 36 6.91 -3.92 8.05
C ASP A 36 7.35 -3.33 9.39
N THR A 37 7.33 -2.00 9.49
CA THR A 37 7.71 -1.25 10.69
C THR A 37 6.49 -0.79 11.49
N THR A 38 5.30 -1.32 11.20
CA THR A 38 4.07 -0.95 11.91
C THR A 38 4.19 -1.31 13.39
N PRO A 39 4.05 -0.32 14.31
CA PRO A 39 4.10 -0.60 15.74
C PRO A 39 2.92 -1.48 16.17
N ALA A 40 3.18 -2.39 17.10
CA ALA A 40 2.13 -3.24 17.67
C ALA A 40 1.06 -2.38 18.39
N PRO A 41 -0.23 -2.73 18.27
CA PRO A 41 -1.29 -2.09 19.03
C PRO A 41 -1.02 -2.17 20.54
N LYS A 42 -1.37 -1.11 21.26
CA LYS A 42 -1.27 -1.04 22.72
C LYS A 42 -2.66 -0.81 23.28
N ASP A 43 -3.02 -1.59 24.29
CA ASP A 43 -4.28 -1.43 25.01
C ASP A 43 -4.14 -0.31 26.06
N ILE A 44 -4.07 0.92 25.57
CA ILE A 44 -4.01 2.15 26.37
C ILE A 44 -4.92 3.20 25.73
N PRO A 45 -5.47 4.14 26.51
CA PRO A 45 -6.17 5.29 25.96
C PRO A 45 -5.29 6.02 24.93
N TYR A 46 -5.91 6.50 23.86
CA TYR A 46 -5.19 7.26 22.84
C TYR A 46 -4.57 8.52 23.47
N PRO A 47 -3.23 8.71 23.39
CA PRO A 47 -2.55 9.79 24.09
C PRO A 47 -2.92 11.20 23.62
N GLY A 48 -3.47 11.34 22.41
CA GLY A 48 -3.95 12.63 21.90
C GLY A 48 -5.26 13.08 22.58
N GLY A 49 -6.02 12.17 23.18
CA GLY A 49 -7.31 12.46 23.81
C GLY A 49 -8.50 11.97 22.98
N THR A 50 -9.66 12.61 23.15
CA THR A 50 -10.90 12.16 22.50
C THR A 50 -10.99 12.64 21.05
N ILE A 51 -11.20 11.69 20.14
CA ILE A 51 -11.55 11.99 18.74
C ILE A 51 -13.00 12.45 18.68
N LYS A 52 -13.25 13.59 18.02
CA LYS A 52 -14.61 14.09 17.78
C LYS A 52 -15.06 13.64 16.39
N LEU A 53 -16.26 13.06 16.32
CA LEU A 53 -16.89 12.61 15.08
C LEU A 53 -18.17 13.41 14.81
N GLU A 54 -18.29 13.97 13.62
CA GLU A 54 -19.47 14.65 13.11
C GLU A 54 -19.93 13.91 11.84
N VAL A 55 -21.19 13.49 11.80
CA VAL A 55 -21.76 12.72 10.68
C VAL A 55 -23.04 13.39 10.21
N ASP A 56 -23.04 13.80 8.95
CA ASP A 56 -24.23 14.21 8.23
C ASP A 56 -24.78 13.02 7.43
N ALA A 57 -25.98 12.58 7.81
CA ALA A 57 -26.71 11.46 7.24
C ALA A 57 -27.94 11.91 6.42
N THR A 58 -28.04 13.18 6.05
CA THR A 58 -29.24 13.75 5.42
C THR A 58 -29.41 13.37 3.95
N ASP A 59 -28.35 12.93 3.28
CA ASP A 59 -28.37 12.50 1.87
C ASP A 59 -28.87 11.07 1.73
N THR A 60 -30.17 10.91 1.92
CA THR A 60 -30.87 9.62 1.89
C THR A 60 -31.14 9.12 0.48
N VAL A 61 -31.14 10.01 -0.52
CA VAL A 61 -31.34 9.65 -1.94
C VAL A 61 -30.10 8.95 -2.48
N GLN A 62 -28.91 9.52 -2.29
CA GLN A 62 -27.65 8.89 -2.71
C GLN A 62 -27.08 7.94 -1.65
N ARG A 63 -27.60 7.99 -0.42
CA ARG A 63 -27.17 7.18 0.74
C ARG A 63 -25.72 7.42 1.12
N ILE A 64 -25.33 8.70 1.15
CA ILE A 64 -23.97 9.15 1.45
C ILE A 64 -23.94 9.74 2.85
N PHE A 65 -23.07 9.20 3.70
CA PHE A 65 -22.71 9.86 4.95
C PHE A 65 -21.52 10.78 4.69
N ARG A 66 -21.64 12.06 5.06
CA ARG A 66 -20.51 13.01 5.05
C ARG A 66 -19.94 13.06 6.46
N VAL A 67 -18.66 12.71 6.58
CA VAL A 67 -17.99 12.54 7.87
C VAL A 67 -16.91 13.60 8.02
N LYS A 68 -16.88 14.22 9.20
CA LYS A 68 -15.78 15.06 9.66
C LYS A 68 -15.29 14.52 11.00
N GLU A 69 -14.04 14.09 11.02
CA GLU A 69 -13.36 13.58 12.20
C GLU A 69 -12.28 14.58 12.61
N THR A 70 -12.31 15.03 13.87
CA THR A 70 -11.27 15.89 14.45
C THR A 70 -10.45 15.06 15.43
N ILE A 71 -9.19 14.83 15.08
CA ILE A 71 -8.25 13.93 15.75
C ILE A 71 -7.21 14.80 16.48
N PRO A 72 -7.25 14.88 17.81
CA PRO A 72 -6.18 15.52 18.57
C PRO A 72 -4.84 14.83 18.35
N VAL A 73 -3.78 15.59 18.10
CA VAL A 73 -2.46 15.04 17.77
C VAL A 73 -1.66 14.76 19.03
N ALA A 74 -1.24 13.50 19.23
CA ALA A 74 -0.36 13.11 20.32
C ALA A 74 1.10 13.54 20.11
N ALA A 75 1.59 13.43 18.88
CA ALA A 75 2.96 13.76 18.50
C ALA A 75 3.03 14.19 17.02
N ALA A 76 3.96 15.08 16.71
CA ALA A 76 4.31 15.42 15.33
C ALA A 76 5.19 14.33 14.69
N GLY A 77 5.31 14.36 13.36
CA GLY A 77 6.05 13.38 12.57
C GLY A 77 5.15 12.34 11.89
N PRO A 78 5.72 11.22 11.43
CA PRO A 78 4.98 10.19 10.73
C PRO A 78 3.84 9.62 11.57
N MET A 79 2.65 9.55 11.00
CA MET A 79 1.46 8.97 11.62
C MET A 79 0.71 8.12 10.59
N THR A 80 0.15 7.01 11.05
CA THR A 80 -0.77 6.20 10.24
C THR A 80 -2.16 6.27 10.86
N LEU A 81 -3.13 6.74 10.09
CA LEU A 81 -4.55 6.65 10.42
C LEU A 81 -5.09 5.31 9.93
N LEU A 82 -5.71 4.52 10.80
CA LEU A 82 -6.22 3.19 10.47
C LEU A 82 -7.75 3.19 10.40
N MET A 83 -8.30 2.77 9.26
CA MET A 83 -9.69 2.36 9.18
C MET A 83 -9.84 0.97 9.81
N PRO A 84 -10.87 0.71 10.63
CA PRO A 84 -11.08 -0.62 11.20
C PRO A 84 -11.24 -1.71 10.13
N ALA A 85 -10.26 -2.62 10.07
CA ALA A 85 -10.31 -3.79 9.20
C ALA A 85 -11.16 -4.91 9.82
N TRP A 86 -11.04 -5.11 11.13
CA TRP A 86 -11.75 -6.15 11.90
C TRP A 86 -12.93 -5.52 12.61
N LEU A 87 -14.11 -6.07 12.35
CA LEU A 87 -15.35 -5.62 12.99
C LEU A 87 -15.84 -6.70 13.97
N PRO A 88 -16.46 -6.33 15.09
CA PRO A 88 -17.05 -7.28 16.02
C PRO A 88 -17.94 -8.31 15.30
N GLY A 89 -17.72 -9.60 15.57
CA GLY A 89 -18.46 -10.71 14.95
C GLY A 89 -17.91 -11.21 13.62
N ASN A 90 -16.93 -10.53 13.00
CA ASN A 90 -16.34 -10.98 11.74
C ASN A 90 -15.07 -11.82 11.95
N HIS A 91 -14.99 -12.95 11.26
CA HIS A 91 -13.82 -13.85 11.28
C HIS A 91 -12.80 -13.56 10.16
N ALA A 92 -12.87 -12.38 9.55
CA ALA A 92 -11.96 -11.90 8.50
C ALA A 92 -11.89 -10.36 8.51
N PRO A 93 -10.86 -9.73 7.90
CA PRO A 93 -10.77 -8.27 7.81
C PRO A 93 -11.80 -7.73 6.78
N ARG A 94 -13.03 -7.54 7.24
CA ARG A 94 -14.20 -7.18 6.43
C ARG A 94 -14.61 -5.70 6.55
N GLY A 95 -13.71 -4.84 7.04
CA GLY A 95 -13.91 -3.39 7.00
C GLY A 95 -14.14 -2.92 5.57
N GLN A 96 -15.13 -2.05 5.36
CA GLN A 96 -15.57 -1.62 4.03
C GLN A 96 -14.77 -0.41 3.52
N ILE A 97 -13.45 -0.58 3.35
CA ILE A 97 -12.54 0.49 2.92
C ILE A 97 -12.90 1.04 1.54
N GLU A 98 -13.51 0.22 0.68
CA GLU A 98 -14.00 0.57 -0.65
C GLU A 98 -15.12 1.61 -0.62
N LYS A 99 -15.80 1.78 0.53
CA LYS A 99 -16.86 2.78 0.71
C LYS A 99 -16.35 4.12 1.22
N LEU A 100 -15.12 4.19 1.71
CA LEU A 100 -14.48 5.44 2.13
C LEU A 100 -13.93 6.15 0.89
N THR A 101 -14.54 7.28 0.54
CA THR A 101 -14.15 8.08 -0.63
C THR A 101 -13.97 9.56 -0.29
N GLY A 102 -13.30 10.29 -1.18
CA GLY A 102 -13.12 11.75 -1.04
C GLY A 102 -12.28 12.16 0.18
N LEU A 103 -11.38 11.31 0.66
CA LEU A 103 -10.57 11.61 1.85
C LEU A 103 -9.69 12.84 1.62
N THR A 104 -9.89 13.85 2.46
CA THR A 104 -9.05 15.03 2.59
C THR A 104 -8.62 15.17 4.04
N LEU A 105 -7.38 15.63 4.23
CA LEU A 105 -6.80 15.82 5.55
C LEU A 105 -6.25 17.23 5.66
N THR A 106 -6.47 17.85 6.82
CA THR A 106 -5.84 19.13 7.17
C THR A 106 -5.19 19.04 8.54
N ALA A 107 -4.06 19.71 8.72
CA ALA A 107 -3.42 19.97 10.00
C ALA A 107 -3.60 21.45 10.34
N ASP A 108 -4.32 21.74 11.42
CA ASP A 108 -4.64 23.12 11.84
C ASP A 108 -5.15 24.02 10.69
N GLY A 109 -6.01 23.45 9.84
CA GLY A 109 -6.64 24.14 8.69
C GLY A 109 -5.82 24.15 7.40
N LYS A 110 -4.58 23.64 7.41
CA LYS A 110 -3.74 23.54 6.20
C LYS A 110 -3.82 22.13 5.61
N PRO A 111 -4.03 21.96 4.30
CA PRO A 111 -4.04 20.64 3.66
C PRO A 111 -2.73 19.89 3.90
N ILE A 112 -2.82 18.60 4.22
CA ILE A 112 -1.68 17.69 4.28
C ILE A 112 -1.87 16.53 3.30
N SER A 113 -0.78 16.12 2.66
CA SER A 113 -0.78 14.96 1.78
C SER A 113 -0.91 13.67 2.57
N TRP A 114 -1.54 12.68 1.97
CA TRP A 114 -1.61 11.32 2.51
C TRP A 114 -1.32 10.29 1.44
N LYS A 115 -0.87 9.12 1.88
CA LYS A 115 -0.65 7.96 1.01
C LYS A 115 -1.30 6.72 1.64
N ARG A 116 -1.98 5.90 0.83
CA ARG A 116 -2.46 4.60 1.29
C ARG A 116 -1.27 3.65 1.45
N ASP A 117 -1.22 2.96 2.58
CA ASP A 117 -0.17 2.01 2.89
C ASP A 117 -0.29 0.77 1.97
N PRO A 118 0.78 0.38 1.24
CA PRO A 118 0.74 -0.75 0.33
C PRO A 118 0.76 -2.13 1.02
N LEU A 119 1.16 -2.21 2.29
CA LEU A 119 1.21 -3.44 3.07
C LEU A 119 -0.03 -3.62 3.94
N ASN A 120 -0.60 -2.51 4.39
CA ASN A 120 -1.88 -2.49 5.09
C ASN A 120 -2.84 -1.50 4.41
N VAL A 121 -3.65 -1.98 3.48
CA VAL A 121 -4.55 -1.12 2.68
C VAL A 121 -5.58 -0.32 3.49
N PHE A 122 -5.77 -0.64 4.77
CA PHE A 122 -6.61 0.10 5.70
C PHE A 122 -5.90 1.30 6.34
N GLY A 123 -4.59 1.45 6.12
CA GLY A 123 -3.75 2.52 6.66
C GLY A 123 -3.55 3.68 5.69
N PHE A 124 -3.61 4.89 6.25
CA PHE A 124 -3.33 6.14 5.56
C PHE A 124 -2.16 6.83 6.26
N GLN A 125 -1.01 6.86 5.58
CA GLN A 125 0.23 7.45 6.06
C GLN A 125 0.22 8.95 5.79
N ILE A 126 0.58 9.72 6.82
CA ILE A 126 0.72 11.17 6.79
C ILE A 126 1.97 11.61 7.56
N ASP A 127 2.46 12.80 7.23
CA ASP A 127 3.47 13.51 8.01
C ASP A 127 2.80 14.67 8.75
N VAL A 128 2.73 14.56 10.08
CA VAL A 128 2.10 15.58 10.92
C VAL A 128 3.09 16.71 11.18
N PRO A 129 2.79 17.96 10.74
CA PRO A 129 3.71 19.08 10.93
C PRO A 129 3.98 19.37 12.41
N GLN A 130 5.15 19.93 12.70
CA GLN A 130 5.49 20.36 14.06
C GLN A 130 4.50 21.41 14.58
N GLY A 131 4.11 21.27 15.84
CA GLY A 131 3.18 22.19 16.49
C GLY A 131 1.71 21.89 16.24
N THR A 132 1.38 20.98 15.31
CA THR A 132 -0.01 20.60 14.99
C THR A 132 -0.76 20.17 16.24
N LYS A 133 -1.96 20.71 16.46
CA LYS A 133 -2.81 20.33 17.59
C LYS A 133 -3.89 19.34 17.19
N GLN A 134 -4.38 19.46 15.97
CA GLN A 134 -5.42 18.59 15.47
C GLN A 134 -5.26 18.31 13.98
N ILE A 135 -5.58 17.09 13.61
CA ILE A 135 -5.85 16.70 12.24
C ILE A 135 -7.35 16.69 12.05
N VAL A 136 -7.83 17.24 10.95
CA VAL A 136 -9.23 17.11 10.54
C VAL A 136 -9.28 16.25 9.29
N ALA A 137 -9.91 15.08 9.41
CA ALA A 137 -10.23 14.21 8.29
C ALA A 137 -11.66 14.47 7.83
N GLN A 138 -11.84 14.69 6.53
CA GLN A 138 -13.15 14.80 5.90
C GLN A 138 -13.25 13.78 4.77
N PHE A 139 -14.31 13.01 4.77
CA PHE A 139 -14.55 11.96 3.77
C PHE A 139 -16.05 11.66 3.66
N GLN A 140 -16.37 10.82 2.69
CA GLN A 140 -17.70 10.27 2.50
C GLN A 140 -17.66 8.77 2.76
N PHE A 141 -18.73 8.24 3.33
CA PHE A 141 -18.99 6.81 3.40
C PHE A 141 -20.22 6.45 2.58
N LEU A 142 -20.02 5.67 1.54
CA LEU A 142 -21.07 5.27 0.60
C LEU A 142 -21.82 4.08 1.17
N SER A 143 -23.00 4.31 1.78
CA SER A 143 -23.80 3.21 2.32
C SER A 143 -24.22 2.24 1.22
N ALA A 144 -24.46 0.97 1.58
CA ALA A 144 -24.82 -0.03 0.58
C ALA A 144 -26.14 0.36 -0.11
N THR A 145 -26.18 0.18 -1.42
CA THR A 145 -27.45 -0.01 -2.14
C THR A 145 -27.97 -1.40 -1.80
N ALA A 146 -29.27 -1.51 -1.51
CA ALA A 146 -29.94 -2.80 -1.39
C ALA A 146 -29.85 -3.61 -2.70
#